data_AF-A0A932III4-F1
#
_entry.id   AF-A0A932III4-F1
#
_cell.length_a   1.000
_cell.length_b   1.000
_cell.length_c   1.000
_cell.angle_alpha   90.00
_cell.angle_beta   90.00
_cell.angle_gamma   90.00
#
_symmetry.space_group_name_H-M   'P 1'
#
loop_
_entity.id
_entity.type
_entity.pdbx_description
1 polymer ?
#
loop_
_entity_poly.entity_id
_entity_poly.type
_entity_poly.pdbx_seq_one_letter_code
_entity_poly.pdbx_strand_id
1 'polypeptide(L)' 'MKTVQMTLDADLVSAVDRAARRLGTTRSAFTRTALRESLARLREAELDQRHREGYRRKPVRRGEFGAWQHEQEWGDPW' A
#
# COMPACT_ATOMS: atom_id res chain seq x y z
N MET A 1 15.67 7.35 -17.20
CA MET A 1 15.36 5.96 -16.79
C MET A 1 16.66 5.18 -16.76
N LYS A 2 16.87 4.26 -15.83
CA LYS A 2 18.02 3.35 -15.84
C LYS A 2 17.55 1.95 -16.23
N THR A 3 18.19 1.35 -17.23
CA THR A 3 17.95 -0.04 -17.61
C THR A 3 18.66 -0.96 -16.65
N VAL A 4 17.95 -1.95 -16.14
CA VAL A 4 18.49 -2.98 -15.24
C VAL A 4 18.16 -4.34 -15.83
N GLN A 5 19.12 -5.28 -15.75
CA GLN A 5 18.86 -6.67 -16.04
C GLN A 5 18.45 -7.35 -14.74
N MET A 6 17.40 -8.17 -14.81
CA MET A 6 16.91 -8.97 -13.69
C MET A 6 16.39 -10.30 -14.21
N THR A 7 16.48 -11.33 -13.38
CA THR A 7 15.98 -12.66 -13.68
C THR A 7 14.57 -12.80 -13.11
N LEU A 8 13.64 -13.29 -13.93
CA LEU A 8 12.25 -13.55 -13.55
C LEU A 8 11.86 -14.91 -14.09
N ASP A 9 10.96 -15.60 -13.38
CA ASP A 9 10.42 -16.87 -13.86
C ASP A 9 9.66 -16.68 -15.18
N ALA A 10 9.76 -17.69 -16.05
CA ALA A 10 9.23 -17.60 -17.42
C ALA A 10 7.70 -17.41 -17.45
N ASP A 11 6.99 -18.00 -16.50
CA ASP A 11 5.55 -17.86 -16.31
C ASP A 11 5.18 -16.42 -15.88
N LEU A 12 5.96 -15.81 -15.00
CA LEU A 12 5.79 -14.42 -14.59
C LEU A 12 6.00 -13.46 -15.77
N VAL A 13 7.05 -13.67 -16.57
CA VAL A 13 7.27 -12.88 -17.79
C VAL A 13 6.07 -13.00 -18.73
N SER A 14 5.56 -14.21 -18.93
CA SER A 14 4.37 -14.46 -19.76
C SER A 14 3.12 -13.76 -19.22
N ALA A 15 2.93 -13.73 -17.90
CA ALA A 15 1.82 -13.03 -17.26
C ALA A 15 1.92 -11.50 -17.42
N VAL A 16 3.13 -10.93 -17.24
CA VAL A 16 3.40 -9.51 -17.48
C VAL A 16 3.11 -9.14 -18.93
N ASP A 17 3.52 -9.97 -19.89
CA ASP A 17 3.28 -9.73 -21.31
C ASP A 17 1.79 -9.66 -21.64
N ARG A 18 1.01 -10.62 -21.12
CA ARG A 18 -0.46 -10.63 -21.29
C ARG A 18 -1.10 -9.40 -20.66
N ALA A 19 -0.69 -9.05 -19.44
CA ALA A 19 -1.24 -7.90 -18.72
C ALA A 19 -0.92 -6.58 -19.45
N ALA A 20 0.33 -6.40 -19.89
CA ALA A 20 0.77 -5.24 -20.63
C ALA A 20 -0.02 -5.09 -21.94
N ARG A 21 -0.20 -6.18 -22.69
CA ARG A 21 -1.01 -6.18 -23.92
C ARG A 21 -2.46 -5.82 -23.65
N ARG A 22 -3.09 -6.42 -22.64
CA ARG A 22 -4.49 -6.15 -22.27
C ARG A 22 -4.72 -4.70 -21.86
N LEU A 23 -3.73 -4.09 -21.21
CA LEU A 23 -3.80 -2.70 -20.73
C LEU A 23 -3.26 -1.69 -21.75
N GLY A 24 -2.86 -2.11 -22.95
CA GLY A 24 -2.31 -1.21 -23.96
C GLY A 24 -1.02 -0.52 -23.53
N THR A 25 -0.20 -1.17 -22.70
CA THR A 25 1.05 -0.62 -22.14
C THR A 25 2.26 -1.49 -22.49
N THR A 26 3.46 -1.02 -22.13
CA THR A 26 4.70 -1.78 -22.32
C THR A 26 5.03 -2.59 -21.07
N ARG A 27 5.83 -3.65 -21.22
CA ARG A 27 6.32 -4.46 -20.09
C ARG A 27 6.99 -3.58 -19.03
N SER A 28 7.89 -2.68 -19.46
CA SER A 28 8.63 -1.80 -18.54
C SER A 28 7.73 -0.78 -17.84
N ALA A 29 6.67 -0.29 -18.50
CA ALA A 29 5.68 0.56 -17.86
C ALA A 29 4.87 -0.22 -16.82
N PHE A 30 4.35 -1.39 -17.19
CA PHE A 30 3.62 -2.27 -16.27
C PHE A 30 4.45 -2.65 -15.04
N THR A 31 5.65 -3.20 -15.25
CA THR A 31 6.53 -3.64 -14.16
C THR A 31 6.89 -2.48 -13.24
N ARG A 32 7.16 -1.30 -13.78
CA ARG A 32 7.46 -0.12 -12.96
C ARG A 32 6.27 0.30 -12.09
N THR A 33 5.06 0.28 -12.63
CA THR A 33 3.85 0.59 -11.84
C THR A 33 3.68 -0.44 -10.73
N ALA A 34 3.75 -1.73 -11.06
CA ALA A 34 3.63 -2.80 -10.07
C ALA A 34 4.69 -2.72 -8.96
N LEU A 35 5.94 -2.43 -9.30
CA LEU A 35 7.02 -2.25 -8.33
C LEU A 35 6.78 -1.04 -7.42
N ARG A 36 6.32 0.09 -7.96
CA ARG A 36 5.99 1.28 -7.15
C ARG A 36 4.89 1.00 -6.16
N GLU A 37 3.81 0.36 -6.61
CA GLU A 37 2.70 -0.02 -5.74
C GLU A 37 3.14 -1.00 -4.65
N SER A 38 3.99 -1.98 -4.99
CA SER A 38 4.52 -2.93 -4.01
C SER A 38 5.37 -2.25 -2.95
N LEU A 39 6.21 -1.29 -3.35
CA LEU A 39 7.03 -0.51 -2.41
C LEU A 39 6.16 0.39 -1.52
N ALA A 40 5.09 1.00 -2.06
CA ALA A 40 4.14 1.78 -1.27
C ALA A 40 3.44 0.92 -0.22
N ARG A 41 2.93 -0.26 -0.60
CA ARG A 41 2.30 -1.21 0.34
C ARG A 41 3.25 -1.66 1.45
N LEU A 42 4.52 -1.91 1.13
CA LEU A 42 5.53 -2.24 2.14
C LEU A 42 5.74 -1.10 3.13
N ARG A 43 5.76 0.15 2.64
CA ARG A 43 5.92 1.33 3.49
C ARG A 43 4.71 1.54 4.41
N GLU A 44 3.50 1.37 3.89
CA GLU A 44 2.26 1.44 4.66
C GLU A 44 2.23 0.37 5.76
N ALA A 45 2.55 -0.88 5.42
CA ALA A 45 2.62 -1.97 6.39
C ALA A 45 3.64 -1.70 7.52
N GLU A 46 4.79 -1.11 7.19
CA GLU A 46 5.80 -0.70 8.17
C GLU A 46 5.28 0.40 9.11
N LEU A 47 4.56 1.40 8.56
CA LEU A 47 3.93 2.44 9.37
C LEU A 47 2.85 1.88 10.30
N ASP A 48 2.00 0.99 9.80
CA ASP A 48 0.97 0.31 10.58
C ASP A 48 1.59 -0.51 11.72
N GLN A 49 2.66 -1.24 11.45
CA GLN A 49 3.38 -1.97 12.47
C GLN A 49 3.92 -1.04 13.56
N ARG A 50 4.53 0.09 13.16
CA ARG A 50 5.01 1.11 14.11
C ARG A 50 3.88 1.68 14.95
N HIS A 51 2.73 2.00 14.36
CA HIS A 51 1.56 2.48 15.11
C HIS A 51 1.09 1.44 16.13
N ARG A 52 0.91 0.18 15.70
CA ARG A 52 0.49 -0.92 16.59
C ARG A 52 1.46 -1.12 17.74
N GLU A 53 2.75 -1.10 17.46
CA GLU A 53 3.78 -1.24 18.49
C GLU A 53 3.79 -0.04 19.45
N GLY A 54 3.61 1.17 18.93
CA GLY A 54 3.44 2.39 19.73
C GLY A 54 2.31 2.27 20.73
N TYR A 55 1.11 1.85 20.28
CA TYR A 55 -0.04 1.65 21.15
C TYR A 55 0.11 0.46 22.11
N ARG A 56 0.83 -0.59 21.74
CA ARG A 56 1.18 -1.68 22.68
C ARG A 56 2.10 -1.20 23.79
N ARG A 57 3.11 -0.39 23.45
CA ARG A 57 4.08 0.15 24.41
C ARG A 57 3.47 1.25 25.29
N LYS A 58 2.57 2.06 24.74
CA LYS A 58 1.85 3.15 25.42
C LYS A 58 0.36 3.00 25.13
N PRO A 59 -0.36 2.18 25.90
CA PRO A 59 -1.78 2.01 25.72
C PRO A 59 -2.52 3.32 25.96
N VAL A 60 -3.58 3.51 25.18
CA VAL A 60 -4.44 4.68 25.22
C VAL A 60 -5.03 4.84 26.62
N ARG A 61 -4.90 6.03 27.20
CA ARG A 61 -5.50 6.37 28.47
C ARG A 61 -6.96 6.74 28.29
N ARG A 62 -7.77 6.48 29.33
CA ARG A 62 -9.18 6.89 29.34
C ARG A 62 -9.28 8.41 29.12
N GLY A 63 -10.01 8.82 28.09
CA GLY A 63 -10.21 10.23 27.74
C GLY A 63 -9.11 10.85 26.85
N GLU A 64 -8.06 10.12 26.49
CA GLU A 64 -6.96 10.64 25.65
C GLU A 64 -7.42 11.17 24.29
N PHE A 65 -8.43 10.53 23.69
CA PHE A 65 -9.08 10.97 22.45
C PHE A 65 -10.50 11.50 22.67
N GLY A 66 -10.88 11.74 23.93
CA GLY A 66 -12.26 12.09 24.31
C GLY A 66 -12.66 13.52 23.99
N ALA A 67 -11.69 14.43 23.78
CA ALA A 67 -11.94 15.85 23.56
C ALA A 67 -12.88 16.10 22.36
N TRP A 68 -12.77 15.29 21.31
CA TRP A 68 -13.55 15.43 20.07
C TRP A 68 -14.85 14.61 20.07
N GLN A 69 -15.17 13.89 21.15
CA GLN A 69 -16.36 13.01 21.18
C GLN A 69 -17.68 13.79 21.12
N HIS A 70 -17.70 15.00 21.68
CA HIS A 70 -18.90 15.85 21.69
C HIS A 70 -19.14 16.59 20.35
N GLU A 71 -18.16 16.56 19.45
CA GLU A 71 -18.20 17.22 18.13
C GLU A 71 -18.50 16.26 16.97
N GLN A 72 -18.64 14.95 17.25
CA GLN A 72 -18.88 13.93 16.24
C GLN A 72 -20.37 13.86 15.82
N GLU A 73 -20.79 14.77 14.93
CA GLU A 73 -22.07 14.66 14.20
C GLU A 73 -21.83 13.95 12.85
N TRP A 74 -21.90 12.61 12.83
CA TRP A 74 -21.68 11.81 11.61
C TRP A 74 -22.90 11.71 10.67
N GLY A 75 -23.93 12.53 10.89
CA GLY A 75 -25.20 12.45 10.17
C GLY A 75 -25.94 11.12 10.40
N ASP A 76 -27.19 11.03 9.93
CA ASP A 76 -27.92 9.77 10.01
C ASP A 76 -27.32 8.73 9.05
N PRO A 77 -27.10 7.47 9.51
CA PRO A 77 -26.73 6.38 8.61
C PRO A 77 -27.89 6.13 7.64
N TRP A 78 -27.60 6.29 6.34
CA TRP A 78 -28.52 6.13 5.21
C TRP A 78 -29.34 4.84 5.24
#